data_AF-A0A3D1ZKJ2-F1
#
_entry.id   AF-A0A3D1ZKJ2-F1
#
_cell.length_a   1.000
_cell.length_b   1.000
_cell.length_c   1.000
_cell.angle_alpha   90.00
_cell.angle_beta   90.00
_cell.angle_gamma   90.00
#
_symmetry.space_group_name_H-M   'P 1'
#
loop_
_entity.id
_entity.type
_entity.pdbx_description
1 polymer ?
#
loop_
_entity_poly.entity_id
_entity_poly.type
_entity_poly.pdbx_seq_one_letter_code
_entity_poly.pdbx_strand_id
1 'polypeptide(L)'
;MSLESGSATDQQVDVLSQKFTLGFTYTRSTGPVVGRFLSSLRDGKMVGVKGSDGRVIVPPVEYDPVTAEALSEFVDVADTGEVVNWCWVAEPTEHHPLSHPFAWGMVKLDGADTPILHAIDTQGDASQMVTGMKVRVRWLNQAQGNIKDIVCFEPGDTSSGNIPQHDFEEPVVMMDAPTYLDYNYTAGNATARYLHQIRQGKIVGQKAPGGEFVYVPPRGSCPATGVATTEEVECADVATVESFTIVHIPIPGNPIKPPYVVANLLADGADVSFIHLLSEVDNDAVEIGMRVKAVWKPEEEWGYAMDNIRYWKPLDNESDKGGK
;
A
#
# COMPACT_ATOMS: atom_id res chain seq x y z
N MET A 1 23.40 -33.23 41.29
CA MET A 1 22.36 -33.44 40.28
C MET A 1 22.50 -32.33 39.27
N SER A 2 23.26 -32.60 38.22
CA SER A 2 23.48 -31.69 37.10
C SER A 2 22.26 -31.76 36.20
N LEU A 3 21.58 -30.63 36.00
CA LEU A 3 20.63 -30.47 34.91
C LEU A 3 21.45 -30.04 33.70
N GLU A 4 21.69 -30.98 32.80
CA GLU A 4 22.22 -30.69 31.47
C GLU A 4 21.20 -29.82 30.73
N SER A 5 21.55 -28.53 30.54
CA SER A 5 20.88 -27.68 29.58
C SER A 5 21.25 -28.17 28.18
N GLY A 6 20.34 -28.91 27.55
CA GLY A 6 20.44 -29.27 26.15
C GLY A 6 20.53 -28.01 25.31
N SER A 7 21.72 -27.77 24.76
CA SER A 7 22.01 -26.74 23.78
C SER A 7 21.20 -27.05 22.52
N ALA A 8 20.05 -26.40 22.32
CA ALA A 8 19.51 -26.23 20.99
C ALA A 8 20.52 -25.35 20.25
N THR A 9 21.29 -25.94 19.34
CA THR A 9 22.32 -25.26 18.55
C THR A 9 21.74 -24.00 17.94
N ASP A 10 22.21 -22.86 18.41
CA ASP A 10 22.06 -21.54 17.79
C ASP A 10 22.89 -21.56 16.51
N GLN A 11 22.41 -22.27 15.50
CA GLN A 11 23.02 -22.25 14.18
C GLN A 11 22.76 -20.86 13.61
N GLN A 12 23.79 -20.02 13.69
CA GLN A 12 23.80 -18.71 13.08
C GLN A 12 23.69 -18.90 11.57
N VAL A 13 22.50 -18.64 11.03
CA VAL A 13 22.22 -18.70 9.60
C VAL A 13 22.58 -17.37 8.96
N ASP A 14 23.10 -17.41 7.74
CA ASP A 14 23.42 -16.21 6.98
C ASP A 14 22.21 -15.27 6.90
N VAL A 15 22.41 -14.03 7.34
CA VAL A 15 21.38 -12.99 7.33
C VAL A 15 21.07 -12.62 5.89
N LEU A 16 19.81 -12.84 5.49
CA LEU A 16 19.33 -12.49 4.16
C LEU A 16 18.79 -11.06 4.17
N SER A 17 19.15 -10.28 3.16
CA SER A 17 18.66 -8.92 2.96
C SER A 17 18.36 -8.68 1.48
N GLN A 18 17.27 -7.97 1.20
CA GLN A 18 16.92 -7.60 -0.16
C GLN A 18 16.35 -6.18 -0.21
N LYS A 19 16.85 -5.39 -1.17
CA LYS A 19 16.26 -4.12 -1.55
C LYS A 19 15.07 -4.37 -2.48
N PHE A 20 13.98 -3.66 -2.24
CA PHE A 20 12.82 -3.68 -3.12
C PHE A 20 12.06 -2.35 -3.04
N THR A 21 11.37 -2.02 -4.11
CA THR A 21 10.48 -0.87 -4.18
C THR A 21 9.05 -1.39 -4.12
N LEU A 22 8.31 -0.99 -3.10
CA LEU A 22 6.89 -1.27 -2.98
C LEU A 22 6.10 -0.17 -3.68
N GLY A 23 5.44 -0.51 -4.79
CA GLY A 23 4.58 0.40 -5.53
C GLY A 23 3.11 0.19 -5.22
N PHE A 24 2.42 1.25 -4.85
CA PHE A 24 0.96 1.35 -4.79
C PHE A 24 0.47 2.17 -5.98
N THR A 25 0.31 1.53 -7.14
CA THR A 25 -0.02 2.17 -8.42
C THR A 25 -1.53 2.37 -8.60
N TYR A 26 -2.20 2.89 -7.57
CA TYR A 26 -3.64 3.06 -7.60
C TYR A 26 -4.08 4.16 -8.56
N THR A 27 -5.10 3.84 -9.34
CA THR A 27 -5.99 4.83 -9.94
C THR A 27 -7.22 4.96 -9.03
N ARG A 28 -7.70 6.19 -8.85
CA ARG A 28 -8.83 6.48 -7.95
C ARG A 28 -9.91 7.19 -8.72
N SER A 29 -11.15 6.73 -8.57
CA SER A 29 -12.31 7.54 -8.93
C SER A 29 -12.40 8.73 -7.97
N THR A 30 -12.57 9.93 -8.51
CA THR A 30 -12.58 11.17 -7.74
C THR A 30 -13.97 11.51 -7.18
N GLY A 31 -15.03 10.86 -7.66
CA GLY A 31 -16.38 11.19 -7.25
C GLY A 31 -16.80 12.63 -7.64
N PRO A 32 -18.02 13.04 -7.27
CA PRO A 32 -18.56 14.32 -7.73
C PRO A 32 -17.91 15.54 -7.06
N VAL A 33 -17.46 15.42 -5.80
CA VAL A 33 -16.94 16.58 -5.04
C VAL A 33 -15.47 16.81 -5.32
N VAL A 34 -14.59 15.83 -5.03
CA VAL A 34 -13.16 15.94 -5.34
C VAL A 34 -12.93 16.09 -6.85
N GLY A 35 -13.69 15.38 -7.70
CA GLY A 35 -13.57 15.54 -9.16
C GLY A 35 -13.85 16.95 -9.65
N ARG A 36 -14.85 17.63 -9.07
CA ARG A 36 -15.13 19.04 -9.36
C ARG A 36 -14.01 19.95 -8.87
N PHE A 37 -13.49 19.74 -7.67
CA PHE A 37 -12.36 20.52 -7.14
C PHE A 37 -11.12 20.39 -8.04
N LEU A 38 -10.73 19.17 -8.39
CA LEU A 38 -9.57 18.93 -9.26
C LEU A 38 -9.78 19.50 -10.66
N SER A 39 -11.01 19.47 -11.19
CA SER A 39 -11.34 20.13 -12.46
C SER A 39 -11.19 21.65 -12.33
N SER A 40 -11.65 22.26 -11.24
CA SER A 40 -11.46 23.70 -11.00
C SER A 40 -9.99 24.09 -10.90
N LEU A 41 -9.15 23.28 -10.22
CA LEU A 41 -7.71 23.53 -10.15
C LEU A 41 -7.07 23.51 -11.54
N ARG A 42 -7.50 22.57 -12.39
CA ARG A 42 -7.07 22.49 -13.79
C ARG A 42 -7.42 23.76 -14.58
N ASP A 43 -8.54 24.39 -14.25
CA ASP A 43 -9.03 25.62 -14.87
C ASP A 43 -8.46 26.90 -14.19
N GLY A 44 -7.53 26.76 -13.23
CA GLY A 44 -6.94 27.88 -12.50
C GLY A 44 -7.87 28.55 -11.49
N LYS A 45 -8.83 27.80 -10.94
CA LYS A 45 -9.83 28.29 -10.00
C LYS A 45 -9.76 27.56 -8.66
N MET A 46 -9.95 28.31 -7.59
CA MET A 46 -10.15 27.77 -6.25
C MET A 46 -11.63 27.71 -5.95
N VAL A 47 -12.09 26.56 -5.43
CA VAL A 47 -13.47 26.38 -4.99
C VAL A 47 -13.51 25.71 -3.62
N GLY A 48 -14.48 26.09 -2.80
CA GLY A 48 -14.86 25.40 -1.58
C GLY A 48 -16.27 24.82 -1.67
N VAL A 49 -16.72 24.22 -0.57
CA VAL A 49 -18.12 23.76 -0.40
C VAL A 49 -18.71 24.41 0.84
N LYS A 50 -19.97 24.81 0.76
CA LYS A 50 -20.68 25.40 1.89
C LYS A 50 -21.19 24.30 2.83
N GLY A 51 -20.79 24.36 4.09
CA GLY A 51 -21.29 23.51 5.16
C GLY A 51 -22.70 23.91 5.60
N SER A 52 -23.32 23.04 6.40
CA SER A 52 -24.68 23.22 6.94
C SER A 52 -24.78 24.42 7.87
N ASP A 53 -23.66 24.83 8.46
CA ASP A 53 -23.51 26.02 9.30
C ASP A 53 -23.19 27.31 8.51
N GLY A 54 -23.16 27.22 7.18
CA GLY A 54 -22.89 28.33 6.27
C GLY A 54 -21.42 28.64 6.01
N ARG A 55 -20.48 27.97 6.68
CA ARG A 55 -19.04 28.15 6.43
C ARG A 55 -18.62 27.58 5.08
N VAL A 56 -17.65 28.21 4.42
CA VAL A 56 -17.03 27.70 3.19
C VAL A 56 -15.79 26.87 3.53
N ILE A 57 -15.86 25.56 3.29
CA ILE A 57 -14.80 24.60 3.57
C ILE A 57 -13.92 24.41 2.33
N VAL A 58 -12.61 24.61 2.49
CA VAL A 58 -11.57 24.37 1.49
C VAL A 58 -10.46 23.48 2.08
N PRO A 59 -10.01 22.42 1.39
CA PRO A 59 -10.62 21.83 0.18
C PRO A 59 -12.07 21.37 0.44
N PRO A 60 -12.93 21.29 -0.59
CA PRO A 60 -14.30 20.85 -0.42
C PRO A 60 -14.36 19.38 0.02
N VAL A 61 -15.32 19.05 0.88
CA VAL A 61 -15.57 17.71 1.45
C VAL A 61 -16.98 17.23 1.10
N GLU A 62 -17.18 15.91 0.97
CA GLU A 62 -18.46 15.31 0.58
C GLU A 62 -19.55 15.43 1.64
N TYR A 63 -19.16 15.41 2.91
CA TYR A 63 -20.05 15.42 4.05
C TYR A 63 -19.62 16.47 5.05
N ASP A 64 -20.60 17.10 5.67
CA ASP A 64 -20.39 18.07 6.72
C ASP A 64 -19.65 17.42 7.91
N PRO A 65 -18.52 17.97 8.37
CA PRO A 65 -17.73 17.36 9.45
C PRO A 65 -18.43 17.41 10.82
N VAL A 66 -19.49 18.20 10.96
CA VAL A 66 -20.28 18.35 12.19
C VAL A 66 -21.57 17.55 12.12
N THR A 67 -22.32 17.66 11.01
CA THR A 67 -23.66 17.06 10.89
C THR A 67 -23.70 15.74 10.13
N ALA A 68 -22.63 15.40 9.39
CA ALA A 68 -22.55 14.30 8.44
C ALA A 68 -23.57 14.38 7.27
N GLU A 69 -24.22 15.52 7.06
CA GLU A 69 -25.10 15.74 5.91
C GLU A 69 -24.27 15.87 4.63
N ALA A 70 -24.81 15.37 3.50
CA ALA A 70 -24.14 15.46 2.21
C ALA A 70 -24.09 16.92 1.72
N LEU A 71 -22.92 17.37 1.27
CA LEU A 71 -22.69 18.73 0.79
C LEU A 71 -22.54 18.76 -0.73
N SER A 72 -23.10 19.80 -1.37
CA SER A 72 -23.05 19.96 -2.83
C SER A 72 -23.07 21.41 -3.33
N GLU A 73 -23.26 22.40 -2.44
CA GLU A 73 -23.22 23.83 -2.80
C GLU A 73 -21.77 24.31 -2.85
N PHE A 74 -21.21 24.37 -4.07
CA PHE A 74 -19.86 24.89 -4.31
C PHE A 74 -19.83 26.41 -4.33
N VAL A 75 -18.74 26.97 -3.82
CA VAL A 75 -18.50 28.41 -3.74
C VAL A 75 -17.13 28.71 -4.33
N ASP A 76 -17.07 29.63 -5.30
CA ASP A 76 -15.79 30.15 -5.81
C ASP A 76 -15.12 30.98 -4.72
N VAL A 77 -13.82 30.75 -4.51
CA VAL A 77 -12.99 31.51 -3.58
C VAL A 77 -11.78 32.07 -4.31
N ALA A 78 -11.11 33.06 -3.72
CA ALA A 78 -9.93 33.65 -4.34
C ALA A 78 -8.77 32.64 -4.40
N ASP A 79 -7.84 32.88 -5.33
CA ASP A 79 -6.51 32.25 -5.36
C ASP A 79 -5.49 33.03 -4.51
N THR A 80 -5.96 34.01 -3.74
CA THR A 80 -5.22 34.77 -2.73
C THR A 80 -5.72 34.42 -1.33
N GLY A 81 -4.87 34.65 -0.33
CA GLY A 81 -5.23 34.43 1.06
C GLY A 81 -4.16 34.87 2.03
N GLU A 82 -4.26 34.37 3.25
CA GLU A 82 -3.29 34.63 4.31
C GLU A 82 -2.82 33.35 5.00
N VAL A 83 -1.55 33.37 5.42
CA VAL A 83 -0.96 32.26 6.17
C VAL A 83 -1.47 32.29 7.60
N VAL A 84 -2.16 31.25 8.06
CA VAL A 84 -2.66 31.16 9.44
C VAL A 84 -1.71 30.41 10.37
N ASN A 85 -0.92 29.47 9.83
CA ASN A 85 0.11 28.72 10.56
C ASN A 85 1.11 28.11 9.57
N TRP A 86 2.34 27.84 9.99
CA TRP A 86 3.36 27.25 9.11
C TRP A 86 4.49 26.55 9.87
N CYS A 87 5.18 25.64 9.19
CA CYS A 87 6.45 25.07 9.63
C CYS A 87 7.48 25.09 8.49
N TRP A 88 8.75 25.32 8.84
CA TRP A 88 9.82 25.44 7.87
C TRP A 88 10.45 24.09 7.53
N VAL A 89 10.72 23.87 6.24
CA VAL A 89 11.49 22.75 5.72
C VAL A 89 12.82 23.29 5.20
N ALA A 90 13.87 23.16 6.03
CA ALA A 90 15.21 23.64 5.69
C ALA A 90 15.93 22.74 4.68
N GLU A 91 15.66 21.43 4.71
CA GLU A 91 16.31 20.43 3.86
C GLU A 91 15.22 19.57 3.18
N PRO A 92 14.75 19.98 1.98
CA PRO A 92 13.75 19.21 1.26
C PRO A 92 14.26 17.82 0.84
N THR A 93 13.36 16.84 0.83
CA THR A 93 13.61 15.51 0.27
C THR A 93 13.13 15.44 -1.18
N GLU A 94 13.48 14.38 -1.90
CA GLU A 94 13.01 14.14 -3.26
C GLU A 94 11.48 13.97 -3.39
N HIS A 95 10.80 13.72 -2.27
CA HIS A 95 9.34 13.57 -2.23
C HIS A 95 8.59 14.88 -1.96
N HIS A 96 9.29 15.97 -1.65
CA HIS A 96 8.67 17.28 -1.45
C HIS A 96 8.35 17.99 -2.77
N PRO A 97 7.38 18.92 -2.78
CA PRO A 97 6.97 19.62 -4.01
C PRO A 97 8.02 20.62 -4.52
N LEU A 98 8.94 21.07 -3.66
CA LEU A 98 9.99 22.02 -3.99
C LEU A 98 11.36 21.43 -3.64
N SER A 99 12.35 21.68 -4.49
CA SER A 99 13.73 21.19 -4.34
C SER A 99 14.64 22.12 -3.54
N HIS A 100 14.10 23.21 -3.00
CA HIS A 100 14.78 24.21 -2.20
C HIS A 100 13.95 24.53 -0.94
N PRO A 101 14.54 25.16 0.10
CA PRO A 101 13.84 25.38 1.36
C PRO A 101 12.50 26.11 1.17
N PHE A 102 11.49 25.70 1.92
CA PHE A 102 10.13 26.22 1.81
C PHE A 102 9.37 26.02 3.11
N ALA A 103 8.13 26.52 3.21
CA ALA A 103 7.26 26.23 4.34
C ALA A 103 6.08 25.33 3.95
N TRP A 104 5.71 24.39 4.80
CA TRP A 104 4.34 23.87 4.80
C TRP A 104 3.47 24.84 5.57
N GLY A 105 2.41 25.36 4.95
CA GLY A 105 1.56 26.36 5.55
C GLY A 105 0.08 26.05 5.42
N MET A 106 -0.67 26.44 6.44
CA MET A 106 -2.12 26.53 6.39
C MET A 106 -2.47 27.91 5.83
N VAL A 107 -3.08 27.96 4.66
CA VAL A 107 -3.47 29.19 3.96
C VAL A 107 -4.99 29.30 3.99
N LYS A 108 -5.51 30.38 4.58
CA LYS A 108 -6.93 30.72 4.52
C LYS A 108 -7.15 31.62 3.30
N LEU A 109 -7.81 31.09 2.28
CA LEU A 109 -8.13 31.82 1.06
C LEU A 109 -9.21 32.87 1.32
N ASP A 110 -9.16 33.97 0.58
CA ASP A 110 -10.19 34.99 0.67
C ASP A 110 -11.53 34.42 0.14
N GLY A 111 -12.57 34.45 0.98
CA GLY A 111 -13.86 33.80 0.72
C GLY A 111 -14.01 32.38 1.31
N ALA A 112 -12.96 31.82 1.90
CA ALA A 112 -13.01 30.55 2.64
C ALA A 112 -13.05 30.77 4.17
N ASP A 113 -13.58 29.78 4.89
CA ASP A 113 -13.60 29.75 6.36
C ASP A 113 -12.58 28.78 6.96
N THR A 114 -12.17 27.76 6.20
CA THR A 114 -11.11 26.81 6.60
C THR A 114 -9.84 26.99 5.76
N PRO A 115 -8.65 26.75 6.33
CA PRO A 115 -7.41 26.83 5.58
C PRO A 115 -7.10 25.53 4.82
N ILE A 116 -6.44 25.67 3.67
CA ILE A 116 -5.81 24.57 2.93
C ILE A 116 -4.34 24.43 3.36
N LEU A 117 -3.87 23.19 3.56
CA LEU A 117 -2.45 22.92 3.76
C LEU A 117 -1.76 22.84 2.40
N HIS A 118 -0.75 23.67 2.16
CA HIS A 118 0.05 23.59 0.94
C HIS A 118 1.45 24.20 1.13
N ALA A 119 2.34 23.97 0.16
CA ALA A 119 3.68 24.55 0.19
C ALA A 119 3.63 26.07 -0.04
N ILE A 120 4.46 26.83 0.67
CA ILE A 120 4.68 28.26 0.51
C ILE A 120 6.15 28.50 0.19
N ASP A 121 6.42 29.19 -0.91
CA ASP A 121 7.74 29.47 -1.44
C ASP A 121 8.09 30.96 -1.24
N THR A 122 8.96 31.24 -0.28
CA THR A 122 9.60 32.55 -0.08
C THR A 122 10.98 32.62 -0.74
N GLN A 123 11.18 31.84 -1.82
CA GLN A 123 12.46 31.69 -2.52
C GLN A 123 13.57 31.16 -1.61
N GLY A 124 13.22 30.30 -0.64
CA GLY A 124 14.16 29.73 0.33
C GLY A 124 14.51 30.63 1.51
N ASP A 125 13.93 31.82 1.62
CA ASP A 125 14.19 32.75 2.73
C ASP A 125 13.19 32.57 3.87
N ALA A 126 13.60 31.85 4.92
CA ALA A 126 12.80 31.62 6.12
C ALA A 126 12.40 32.91 6.85
N SER A 127 13.20 33.99 6.72
CA SER A 127 12.95 35.25 7.43
C SER A 127 11.73 36.01 6.91
N GLN A 128 11.28 35.68 5.70
CA GLN A 128 10.07 36.26 5.11
C GLN A 128 8.78 35.56 5.55
N MET A 129 8.87 34.37 6.14
CA MET A 129 7.69 33.66 6.63
C MET A 129 7.16 34.29 7.91
N VAL A 130 5.93 34.78 7.86
CA VAL A 130 5.23 35.38 9.01
C VAL A 130 3.76 34.98 8.96
N THR A 131 3.19 34.62 10.11
CA THR A 131 1.73 34.41 10.21
C THR A 131 0.99 35.72 9.90
N GLY A 132 -0.03 35.64 9.05
CA GLY A 132 -0.80 36.77 8.53
C GLY A 132 -0.26 37.36 7.23
N MET A 133 0.90 36.90 6.73
CA MET A 133 1.39 37.37 5.43
C MET A 133 0.43 36.99 4.30
N LYS A 134 0.27 37.90 3.33
CA LYS A 134 -0.55 37.65 2.14
C LYS A 134 0.20 36.80 1.14
N VAL A 135 -0.50 35.80 0.62
CA VAL A 135 0.02 34.87 -0.37
C VAL A 135 -0.99 34.67 -1.50
N ARG A 136 -0.48 34.25 -2.65
CA ARG A 136 -1.25 33.88 -3.83
C ARG A 136 -0.79 32.55 -4.38
N VAL A 137 -1.65 31.87 -5.12
CA VAL A 137 -1.29 30.63 -5.81
C VAL A 137 -0.30 30.92 -6.95
N ARG A 138 0.77 30.12 -6.99
CA ARG A 138 1.59 29.90 -8.19
C ARG A 138 1.07 28.67 -8.92
N TRP A 139 0.35 28.90 -10.02
CA TRP A 139 -0.25 27.87 -10.83
C TRP A 139 0.77 27.12 -11.70
N LEU A 140 0.52 25.83 -11.92
CA LEU A 140 1.23 25.03 -12.92
C LEU A 140 0.77 25.46 -14.32
N ASN A 141 1.70 25.71 -15.25
CA ASN A 141 1.35 26.21 -16.58
C ASN A 141 0.47 25.23 -17.38
N GLN A 142 0.81 23.94 -17.35
CA GLN A 142 0.02 22.87 -17.98
C GLN A 142 -0.62 22.03 -16.88
N ALA A 143 -1.79 22.46 -16.43
CA ALA A 143 -2.50 21.80 -15.35
C ALA A 143 -3.12 20.48 -15.81
N GLN A 144 -3.18 19.51 -14.90
CA GLN A 144 -3.50 18.12 -15.20
C GLN A 144 -4.77 17.62 -14.50
N GLY A 145 -5.31 18.38 -13.55
CA GLY A 145 -6.42 17.94 -12.72
C GLY A 145 -5.97 17.20 -11.47
N ASN A 146 -5.01 17.76 -10.73
CA ASN A 146 -4.60 17.22 -9.43
C ASN A 146 -4.11 18.35 -8.49
N ILE A 147 -3.88 18.03 -7.21
CA ILE A 147 -3.48 19.04 -6.20
C ILE A 147 -2.16 19.77 -6.55
N LYS A 148 -1.29 19.19 -7.38
CA LYS A 148 -0.03 19.80 -7.83
C LYS A 148 -0.20 20.83 -8.93
N ASP A 149 -1.42 21.04 -9.43
CA ASP A 149 -1.73 22.19 -10.28
C ASP A 149 -1.53 23.51 -9.52
N ILE A 150 -1.60 23.46 -8.19
CA ILE A 150 -1.02 24.46 -7.28
C ILE A 150 0.44 24.06 -7.07
N VAL A 151 1.39 24.73 -7.73
CA VAL A 151 2.83 24.44 -7.53
C VAL A 151 3.22 24.76 -6.08
N CYS A 152 2.82 25.94 -5.62
CA CYS A 152 2.91 26.40 -4.24
C CYS A 152 2.08 27.69 -4.09
N PHE A 153 2.09 28.26 -2.89
CA PHE A 153 1.78 29.66 -2.65
C PHE A 153 3.07 30.48 -2.64
N GLU A 154 2.98 31.75 -3.02
CA GLU A 154 4.10 32.71 -2.95
C GLU A 154 3.60 34.05 -2.39
N PRO A 155 4.46 34.91 -1.82
CA PRO A 155 4.06 36.22 -1.32
C PRO A 155 3.32 37.06 -2.37
N GLY A 156 2.17 37.61 -2.00
CA GLY A 156 1.36 38.46 -2.89
C GLY A 156 -0.10 38.55 -2.44
N ASP A 157 -0.75 39.67 -2.76
CA ASP A 157 -2.14 39.98 -2.41
C ASP A 157 -3.08 40.10 -3.62
N THR A 158 -2.54 39.84 -4.82
CA THR A 158 -3.25 39.88 -6.09
C THR A 158 -2.95 38.62 -6.88
N SER A 159 -3.96 38.08 -7.55
CA SER A 159 -3.78 36.92 -8.45
C SER A 159 -2.64 37.20 -9.43
N SER A 160 -1.85 36.17 -9.70
CA SER A 160 -0.79 36.26 -10.71
C SER A 160 -1.36 36.50 -12.13
N GLY A 161 -2.68 36.27 -12.32
CA GLY A 161 -3.35 36.36 -13.61
C GLY A 161 -2.93 35.27 -14.61
N ASN A 162 -2.03 34.37 -14.19
CA ASN A 162 -1.54 33.26 -14.98
C ASN A 162 -2.51 32.07 -14.83
N ILE A 163 -3.52 32.05 -15.68
CA ILE A 163 -4.48 30.94 -15.75
C ILE A 163 -3.80 29.77 -16.46
N PRO A 164 -3.81 28.55 -15.89
CA PRO A 164 -3.30 27.36 -16.55
C PRO A 164 -3.88 27.18 -17.95
N GLN A 165 -3.05 26.66 -18.85
CA GLN A 165 -3.51 26.14 -20.13
C GLN A 165 -3.93 24.68 -19.95
N HIS A 166 -5.09 24.32 -20.48
CA HIS A 166 -5.56 22.94 -20.56
C HIS A 166 -6.31 22.70 -21.88
N ASP A 167 -6.19 21.49 -22.40
CA ASP A 167 -6.87 21.05 -23.64
C ASP A 167 -8.08 20.14 -23.36
N PHE A 168 -8.42 19.95 -22.08
CA PHE A 168 -9.45 18.99 -21.64
C PHE A 168 -10.79 19.68 -21.36
N GLU A 169 -11.86 19.22 -22.01
CA GLU A 169 -13.23 19.65 -21.73
C GLU A 169 -13.92 18.78 -20.67
N GLU A 170 -13.51 17.51 -20.54
CA GLU A 170 -14.18 16.56 -19.65
C GLU A 170 -13.75 16.71 -18.18
N PRO A 171 -14.68 16.53 -17.21
CA PRO A 171 -14.36 16.55 -15.79
C PRO A 171 -13.33 15.49 -15.39
N VAL A 172 -12.53 15.80 -14.37
CA VAL A 172 -11.59 14.84 -13.75
C VAL A 172 -12.38 13.81 -12.95
N VAL A 173 -12.65 12.65 -13.53
CA VAL A 173 -13.38 11.53 -12.88
C VAL A 173 -12.48 10.42 -12.37
N MET A 174 -11.23 10.37 -12.84
CA MET A 174 -10.19 9.45 -12.42
C MET A 174 -8.91 10.22 -12.19
N MET A 175 -8.13 9.82 -11.20
CA MET A 175 -6.79 10.36 -10.94
C MET A 175 -5.79 9.25 -10.66
N ASP A 176 -4.57 9.42 -11.16
CA ASP A 176 -3.45 8.56 -10.83
C ASP A 176 -2.80 9.07 -9.54
N ALA A 177 -2.65 8.20 -8.55
CA ALA A 177 -2.01 8.53 -7.27
C ALA A 177 -0.99 7.46 -6.86
N PRO A 178 0.02 7.19 -7.70
CA PRO A 178 1.02 6.19 -7.37
C PRO A 178 1.86 6.64 -6.18
N THR A 179 2.15 5.73 -5.27
CA THR A 179 3.13 5.93 -4.20
C THR A 179 4.15 4.80 -4.25
N TYR A 180 5.43 5.15 -4.17
CA TYR A 180 6.52 4.19 -4.15
C TYR A 180 7.28 4.33 -2.84
N LEU A 181 7.62 3.21 -2.23
CA LEU A 181 8.37 3.15 -0.99
C LEU A 181 9.57 2.23 -1.18
N ASP A 182 10.77 2.77 -1.01
CA ASP A 182 11.99 1.99 -1.09
C ASP A 182 12.32 1.37 0.27
N TYR A 183 12.40 0.04 0.30
CA TYR A 183 12.70 -0.73 1.49
C TYR A 183 13.95 -1.58 1.28
N ASN A 184 14.73 -1.71 2.34
CA ASN A 184 15.68 -2.81 2.48
C ASN A 184 15.16 -3.73 3.59
N TYR A 185 14.62 -4.89 3.20
CA TYR A 185 14.12 -5.88 4.17
C TYR A 185 15.25 -6.82 4.57
N THR A 186 15.51 -6.88 5.87
CA THR A 186 16.41 -7.86 6.48
C THR A 186 15.56 -8.94 7.15
N ALA A 187 15.71 -10.19 6.73
CA ALA A 187 14.99 -11.31 7.31
C ALA A 187 15.43 -11.53 8.76
N GLY A 188 14.46 -11.66 9.68
CA GLY A 188 14.73 -12.11 11.05
C GLY A 188 15.20 -13.56 11.08
N ASN A 189 15.78 -14.02 12.19
CA ASN A 189 16.42 -15.34 12.30
C ASN A 189 15.50 -16.51 11.83
N ALA A 190 14.25 -16.55 12.31
CA ALA A 190 13.30 -17.58 11.90
C ALA A 190 12.96 -17.55 10.41
N THR A 191 12.72 -16.35 9.86
CA THR A 191 12.47 -16.17 8.42
C THR A 191 13.70 -16.58 7.61
N ALA A 192 14.91 -16.19 8.02
CA ALA A 192 16.14 -16.58 7.34
C ALA A 192 16.29 -18.11 7.32
N ARG A 193 16.19 -18.77 8.47
CA ARG A 193 16.20 -20.24 8.58
C ARG A 193 15.19 -20.90 7.65
N TYR A 194 13.95 -20.43 7.65
CA TYR A 194 12.90 -20.93 6.77
C TYR A 194 13.26 -20.79 5.29
N LEU A 195 13.75 -19.62 4.86
CA LEU A 195 14.13 -19.41 3.46
C LEU A 195 15.31 -20.30 3.04
N HIS A 196 16.25 -20.59 3.95
CA HIS A 196 17.32 -21.56 3.72
C HIS A 196 16.80 -23.00 3.57
N GLN A 197 15.75 -23.39 4.32
CA GLN A 197 15.08 -24.69 4.16
C GLN A 197 14.30 -24.76 2.84
N ILE A 198 13.60 -23.70 2.47
CA ILE A 198 12.88 -23.60 1.18
C ILE A 198 13.84 -23.71 -0.01
N ARG A 199 15.06 -23.16 0.09
CA ARG A 199 16.11 -23.33 -0.91
C ARG A 199 16.57 -24.79 -1.06
N GLN A 200 16.34 -25.63 -0.05
CA GLN A 200 16.65 -27.06 -0.05
C GLN A 200 15.43 -27.93 -0.39
N GLY A 201 14.32 -27.33 -0.84
CA GLY A 201 13.09 -28.06 -1.17
C GLY A 201 12.30 -28.52 0.06
N LYS A 202 12.46 -27.87 1.22
CA LYS A 202 11.81 -28.25 2.48
C LYS A 202 10.88 -27.16 3.00
N ILE A 203 9.65 -27.55 3.33
CA ILE A 203 8.71 -26.68 4.04
C ILE A 203 8.87 -26.94 5.53
N VAL A 204 9.39 -25.97 6.28
CA VAL A 204 9.63 -26.11 7.72
C VAL A 204 8.85 -25.06 8.49
N GLY A 205 8.05 -25.51 9.46
CA GLY A 205 7.34 -24.66 10.40
C GLY A 205 8.04 -24.55 11.75
N GLN A 206 7.47 -23.74 12.64
CA GLN A 206 7.91 -23.66 14.04
C GLN A 206 6.74 -23.86 14.99
N LYS A 207 6.96 -24.64 16.04
CA LYS A 207 5.94 -25.05 17.00
C LYS A 207 5.74 -24.01 18.11
N ALA A 208 4.49 -23.80 18.50
CA ALA A 208 4.09 -22.95 19.61
C ALA A 208 4.64 -23.49 20.94
N PRO A 209 5.20 -22.63 21.81
CA PRO A 209 5.69 -23.07 23.12
C PRO A 209 4.57 -23.66 23.97
N GLY A 210 4.77 -24.87 24.49
CA GLY A 210 3.81 -25.55 25.37
C GLY A 210 2.55 -26.09 24.69
N GLY A 211 2.47 -26.05 23.36
CA GLY A 211 1.38 -26.63 22.58
C GLY A 211 1.89 -27.46 21.40
N GLU A 212 0.96 -27.98 20.59
CA GLU A 212 1.29 -28.78 19.39
C GLU A 212 1.23 -27.97 18.10
N PHE A 213 0.72 -26.73 18.16
CA PHE A 213 0.41 -25.89 17.01
C PHE A 213 1.68 -25.45 16.25
N VAL A 214 1.73 -25.66 14.93
CA VAL A 214 2.88 -25.39 14.06
C VAL A 214 2.56 -24.28 13.05
N TYR A 215 3.39 -23.24 13.01
CA TYR A 215 3.25 -22.09 12.11
C TYR A 215 4.11 -22.24 10.86
N VAL A 216 3.48 -22.15 9.68
CA VAL A 216 4.15 -22.06 8.36
C VAL A 216 3.57 -20.88 7.57
N PRO A 217 4.39 -19.97 7.02
CA PRO A 217 5.80 -19.76 7.35
C PRO A 217 6.00 -19.36 8.82
N PRO A 218 7.12 -19.75 9.45
CA PRO A 218 7.40 -19.39 10.83
C PRO A 218 7.75 -17.90 10.97
N ARG A 219 7.34 -17.31 12.10
CA ARG A 219 7.61 -15.89 12.44
C ARG A 219 8.66 -15.70 13.52
N GLY A 220 9.07 -16.78 14.21
CA GLY A 220 10.02 -16.74 15.32
C GLY A 220 9.40 -16.48 16.69
N SER A 221 8.10 -16.18 16.76
CA SER A 221 7.34 -16.06 18.00
C SER A 221 5.92 -16.54 17.81
N CYS A 222 5.33 -17.02 18.90
CA CYS A 222 3.94 -17.43 18.94
C CYS A 222 3.04 -16.17 18.96
N PRO A 223 2.13 -15.98 17.99
CA PRO A 223 1.25 -14.80 17.95
C PRO A 223 0.28 -14.73 19.14
N ALA A 224 -0.06 -15.87 19.76
CA ALA A 224 -0.97 -15.91 20.90
C ALA A 224 -0.29 -15.52 22.23
N THR A 225 0.99 -15.88 22.42
CA THR A 225 1.69 -15.69 23.71
C THR A 225 2.86 -14.71 23.65
N GLY A 226 3.35 -14.38 22.47
CA GLY A 226 4.55 -13.56 22.26
C GLY A 226 5.88 -14.29 22.55
N VAL A 227 5.84 -15.54 23.01
CA VAL A 227 7.05 -16.32 23.35
C VAL A 227 7.73 -16.84 22.08
N ALA A 228 9.06 -16.86 22.09
CA ALA A 228 9.87 -17.33 20.96
C ALA A 228 9.56 -18.80 20.61
N THR A 229 9.45 -19.09 19.32
CA THR A 229 9.26 -20.45 18.78
C THR A 229 10.61 -21.02 18.35
N THR A 230 11.07 -22.09 19.00
CA THR A 230 12.43 -22.63 18.82
C THR A 230 12.49 -24.04 18.24
N GLU A 231 11.41 -24.82 18.35
CA GLU A 231 11.29 -26.17 17.79
C GLU A 231 10.81 -26.09 16.34
N GLU A 232 11.62 -26.61 15.41
CA GLU A 232 11.30 -26.69 13.98
C GLU A 232 10.64 -28.03 13.65
N VAL A 233 9.65 -28.00 12.76
CA VAL A 233 8.90 -29.16 12.29
C VAL A 233 8.86 -29.15 10.77
N GLU A 234 9.43 -30.17 10.14
CA GLU A 234 9.32 -30.35 8.69
C GLU A 234 7.87 -30.76 8.36
N CYS A 235 7.22 -29.99 7.49
CA CYS A 235 5.87 -30.21 7.00
C CYS A 235 5.94 -30.86 5.61
N ALA A 236 4.90 -31.62 5.25
CA ALA A 236 4.87 -32.29 3.96
C ALA A 236 4.67 -31.28 2.81
N ASP A 237 5.07 -31.69 1.60
CA ASP A 237 4.72 -31.03 0.35
C ASP A 237 3.31 -31.38 -0.15
N VAL A 238 2.45 -31.82 0.77
CA VAL A 238 1.05 -32.19 0.57
C VAL A 238 0.19 -31.34 1.47
N ALA A 239 -0.93 -30.82 0.96
CA ALA A 239 -1.79 -29.88 1.67
C ALA A 239 -3.28 -30.13 1.39
N THR A 240 -4.12 -29.56 2.24
CA THR A 240 -5.57 -29.45 2.03
C THR A 240 -5.91 -28.02 1.60
N VAL A 241 -6.78 -27.87 0.59
CA VAL A 241 -7.42 -26.60 0.27
C VAL A 241 -8.40 -26.23 1.37
N GLU A 242 -8.09 -25.21 2.17
CA GLU A 242 -8.96 -24.74 3.26
C GLU A 242 -9.99 -23.72 2.75
N SER A 243 -9.58 -22.85 1.83
CA SER A 243 -10.44 -21.91 1.10
C SER A 243 -9.75 -21.48 -0.19
N PHE A 244 -10.50 -20.93 -1.14
CA PHE A 244 -9.94 -20.45 -2.41
C PHE A 244 -10.75 -19.32 -3.02
N THR A 245 -10.16 -18.65 -3.99
CA THR A 245 -10.81 -17.68 -4.87
C THR A 245 -10.40 -17.89 -6.32
N ILE A 246 -11.33 -17.66 -7.23
CA ILE A 246 -11.07 -17.67 -8.68
C ILE A 246 -10.96 -16.22 -9.15
N VAL A 247 -9.75 -15.80 -9.47
CA VAL A 247 -9.45 -14.44 -9.90
C VAL A 247 -9.82 -14.29 -11.38
N HIS A 248 -10.85 -13.49 -11.66
CA HIS A 248 -11.35 -13.24 -13.02
C HIS A 248 -10.86 -11.91 -13.61
N ILE A 249 -10.49 -10.95 -12.76
CA ILE A 249 -10.08 -9.62 -13.18
C ILE A 249 -8.55 -9.57 -13.22
N PRO A 250 -7.94 -9.14 -14.34
CA PRO A 250 -6.49 -9.10 -14.44
C PRO A 250 -5.94 -8.05 -13.48
N ILE A 251 -4.88 -8.42 -12.77
CA ILE A 251 -4.11 -7.48 -11.96
C ILE A 251 -3.07 -6.84 -12.90
N PRO A 252 -3.08 -5.50 -13.10
CA PRO A 252 -2.10 -4.83 -13.95
C PRO A 252 -0.66 -5.20 -13.57
N GLY A 253 0.16 -5.55 -14.56
CA GLY A 253 1.55 -5.96 -14.36
C GLY A 253 1.76 -7.41 -13.87
N ASN A 254 0.71 -8.14 -13.47
CA ASN A 254 0.85 -9.54 -13.06
C ASN A 254 1.08 -10.45 -14.28
N PRO A 255 2.11 -11.33 -14.25
CA PRO A 255 2.36 -12.28 -15.33
C PRO A 255 1.25 -13.34 -15.49
N ILE A 256 0.54 -13.67 -14.42
CA ILE A 256 -0.52 -14.69 -14.42
C ILE A 256 -1.81 -14.08 -14.99
N LYS A 257 -2.41 -14.78 -15.96
CA LYS A 257 -3.62 -14.32 -16.65
C LYS A 257 -4.87 -15.01 -16.08
N PRO A 258 -5.94 -14.25 -15.76
CA PRO A 258 -7.24 -14.83 -15.41
C PRO A 258 -7.86 -15.72 -16.50
N PRO A 259 -8.75 -16.66 -16.13
CA PRO A 259 -9.10 -17.01 -14.76
C PRO A 259 -8.09 -17.99 -14.13
N TYR A 260 -7.67 -17.74 -12.89
CA TYR A 260 -6.78 -18.63 -12.14
C TYR A 260 -7.20 -18.74 -10.67
N VAL A 261 -6.79 -19.82 -10.00
CA VAL A 261 -7.13 -20.11 -8.60
C VAL A 261 -5.99 -19.72 -7.67
N VAL A 262 -6.35 -19.00 -6.61
CA VAL A 262 -5.51 -18.75 -5.44
C VAL A 262 -6.17 -19.41 -4.24
N ALA A 263 -5.44 -20.28 -3.55
CA ALA A 263 -5.95 -21.07 -2.44
C ALA A 263 -5.16 -20.82 -1.15
N ASN A 264 -5.87 -20.85 -0.02
CA ASN A 264 -5.28 -21.04 1.29
C ASN A 264 -5.06 -22.54 1.48
N LEU A 265 -3.79 -22.93 1.64
CA LEU A 265 -3.35 -24.32 1.70
C LEU A 265 -2.81 -24.65 3.08
N LEU A 266 -3.40 -25.65 3.73
CA LEU A 266 -2.92 -26.20 4.99
C LEU A 266 -2.02 -27.41 4.71
N ALA A 267 -0.71 -27.21 4.75
CA ALA A 267 0.27 -28.29 4.57
C ALA A 267 0.19 -29.30 5.72
N ASP A 268 0.36 -30.58 5.43
CA ASP A 268 0.33 -31.61 6.48
C ASP A 268 1.50 -31.40 7.45
N GLY A 269 1.17 -31.35 8.75
CA GLY A 269 2.11 -31.03 9.81
C GLY A 269 2.13 -29.54 10.20
N ALA A 270 1.39 -28.68 9.50
CA ALA A 270 1.12 -27.30 9.89
C ALA A 270 -0.29 -27.12 10.44
N ASP A 271 -0.50 -26.04 11.21
CA ASP A 271 -1.81 -25.67 11.78
C ASP A 271 -2.32 -24.30 11.27
N VAL A 272 -1.60 -23.68 10.33
CA VAL A 272 -2.01 -22.44 9.66
C VAL A 272 -1.79 -22.57 8.17
N SER A 273 -2.80 -22.17 7.39
CA SER A 273 -2.68 -22.13 5.95
C SER A 273 -1.79 -20.99 5.44
N PHE A 274 -1.21 -21.17 4.26
CA PHE A 274 -0.60 -20.09 3.50
C PHE A 274 -1.21 -19.99 2.11
N ILE A 275 -1.12 -18.80 1.52
CA ILE A 275 -1.69 -18.53 0.20
C ILE A 275 -0.74 -19.00 -0.89
N HIS A 276 -1.25 -19.79 -1.85
CA HIS A 276 -0.52 -20.18 -3.05
C HIS A 276 -1.43 -20.40 -4.25
N LEU A 277 -0.84 -20.49 -5.45
CA LEU A 277 -1.52 -20.86 -6.69
C LEU A 277 -1.89 -22.34 -6.70
N LEU A 278 -3.11 -22.64 -7.17
CA LEU A 278 -3.59 -23.98 -7.52
C LEU A 278 -3.78 -24.05 -9.04
N SER A 279 -3.28 -25.11 -9.66
CA SER A 279 -3.27 -25.33 -11.12
C SER A 279 -3.48 -26.81 -11.43
N GLU A 280 -3.47 -27.17 -12.72
CA GLU A 280 -3.73 -28.53 -13.22
C GLU A 280 -5.09 -29.09 -12.76
N VAL A 281 -6.07 -28.19 -12.59
CA VAL A 281 -7.46 -28.51 -12.26
C VAL A 281 -8.35 -27.46 -12.90
N ASP A 282 -9.51 -27.88 -13.39
CA ASP A 282 -10.51 -26.95 -13.87
C ASP A 282 -11.01 -26.09 -12.70
N ASN A 283 -11.11 -24.77 -12.92
CA ASN A 283 -11.40 -23.82 -11.84
C ASN A 283 -12.73 -24.12 -11.12
N ASP A 284 -13.71 -24.69 -11.81
CA ASP A 284 -15.02 -25.08 -11.29
C ASP A 284 -15.03 -26.43 -10.57
N ALA A 285 -13.97 -27.23 -10.72
CA ALA A 285 -13.76 -28.49 -10.02
C ALA A 285 -13.00 -28.32 -8.69
N VAL A 286 -12.54 -27.11 -8.36
CA VAL A 286 -11.84 -26.83 -7.09
C VAL A 286 -12.85 -26.86 -5.93
N GLU A 287 -12.51 -27.61 -4.88
CA GLU A 287 -13.35 -27.77 -3.70
C GLU A 287 -12.56 -27.54 -2.41
N ILE A 288 -13.22 -27.00 -1.38
CA ILE A 288 -12.68 -27.00 -0.01
C ILE A 288 -12.56 -28.45 0.45
N GLY A 289 -11.41 -28.80 1.02
CA GLY A 289 -11.07 -30.18 1.40
C GLY A 289 -10.27 -30.93 0.33
N MET A 290 -10.13 -30.39 -0.88
CA MET A 290 -9.33 -31.01 -1.94
C MET A 290 -7.88 -31.20 -1.48
N ARG A 291 -7.35 -32.40 -1.72
CA ARG A 291 -5.96 -32.76 -1.41
C ARG A 291 -5.06 -32.41 -2.58
N VAL A 292 -3.98 -31.70 -2.29
CA VAL A 292 -3.09 -31.14 -3.30
C VAL A 292 -1.62 -31.41 -2.96
N LYS A 293 -0.77 -31.43 -3.97
CA LYS A 293 0.68 -31.61 -3.86
C LYS A 293 1.42 -30.44 -4.50
N ALA A 294 2.52 -30.02 -3.89
CA ALA A 294 3.38 -28.97 -4.42
C ALA A 294 4.07 -29.44 -5.71
N VAL A 295 4.11 -28.56 -6.71
CA VAL A 295 4.93 -28.71 -7.91
C VAL A 295 6.06 -27.70 -7.81
N TRP A 296 7.26 -28.19 -7.55
CA TRP A 296 8.46 -27.37 -7.43
C TRP A 296 9.03 -27.01 -8.81
N LYS A 297 9.67 -25.85 -8.91
CA LYS A 297 10.53 -25.49 -10.05
C LYS A 297 11.71 -26.48 -10.15
N PRO A 298 12.44 -26.55 -11.28
CA PRO A 298 13.74 -27.20 -11.34
C PRO A 298 14.67 -26.70 -10.22
N GLU A 299 15.46 -27.60 -9.64
CA GLU A 299 16.31 -27.30 -8.46
C GLU A 299 17.34 -26.20 -8.76
N GLU A 300 17.79 -26.09 -10.00
CA GLU A 300 18.73 -25.06 -10.45
C GLU A 300 18.14 -23.64 -10.40
N GLU A 301 16.82 -23.51 -10.37
CA GLU A 301 16.10 -22.24 -10.26
C GLU A 301 15.78 -21.86 -8.80
N TRP A 302 16.08 -22.72 -7.82
CA TRP A 302 15.70 -22.49 -6.43
C TRP A 302 16.51 -21.36 -5.78
N GLY A 303 15.78 -20.39 -5.25
CA GLY A 303 16.29 -19.28 -4.47
C GLY A 303 15.84 -19.31 -3.02
N TYR A 304 15.91 -18.15 -2.37
CA TYR A 304 15.44 -17.92 -1.00
C TYR A 304 14.02 -17.36 -1.00
N ALA A 305 13.08 -18.06 -1.64
CA ALA A 305 11.71 -17.58 -1.80
C ALA A 305 10.71 -18.73 -1.97
N MET A 306 9.47 -18.51 -1.53
CA MET A 306 8.40 -19.49 -1.61
C MET A 306 7.99 -19.85 -3.04
N ASP A 307 8.30 -18.99 -4.01
CA ASP A 307 8.03 -19.26 -5.42
C ASP A 307 8.95 -20.34 -6.01
N ASN A 308 9.86 -20.94 -5.24
CA ASN A 308 10.45 -22.25 -5.56
C ASN A 308 9.35 -23.31 -5.76
N ILE A 309 8.25 -23.23 -5.01
CA ILE A 309 7.02 -23.94 -5.33
C ILE A 309 6.32 -23.15 -6.44
N ARG A 310 6.20 -23.75 -7.62
CA ARG A 310 5.62 -23.07 -8.79
C ARG A 310 4.11 -22.92 -8.65
N TYR A 311 3.44 -23.97 -8.19
CA TYR A 311 2.01 -24.03 -7.86
C TYR A 311 1.74 -25.35 -7.11
N TRP A 312 0.51 -25.55 -6.68
CA TRP A 312 -0.01 -26.82 -6.18
C TRP A 312 -0.97 -27.41 -7.19
N LYS A 313 -1.13 -28.72 -7.18
CA LYS A 313 -2.07 -29.44 -8.04
C LYS A 313 -2.83 -30.50 -7.27
N PRO A 314 -4.02 -30.95 -7.72
CA PRO A 314 -4.70 -32.07 -7.09
C PRO A 314 -3.78 -33.29 -6.98
N LEU A 315 -3.85 -33.98 -5.85
CA LEU A 315 -3.32 -35.33 -5.74
C LEU A 315 -4.18 -36.25 -6.60
N ASP A 316 -3.54 -37.07 -7.44
CA ASP A 316 -4.24 -38.17 -8.10
C ASP A 316 -4.84 -39.06 -7.00
N ASN A 317 -6.17 -39.21 -7.02
CA ASN A 317 -6.84 -40.10 -6.10
C ASN A 317 -6.33 -41.54 -6.34
N GLU A 318 -5.61 -42.11 -5.37
CA GLU A 318 -5.25 -43.55 -5.38
C GLU A 318 -6.47 -44.48 -5.38
N SER A 319 -7.70 -43.96 -5.27
CA SER A 319 -8.94 -44.74 -5.32
C SER A 319 -9.39 -45.17 -6.72
N ASP A 320 -8.70 -44.79 -7.81
CA ASP A 320 -9.11 -45.15 -9.19
C ASP A 320 -8.19 -46.19 -9.89
N LYS A 321 -7.33 -46.90 -9.13
CA LYS A 321 -6.53 -48.04 -9.64
C LYS A 321 -6.96 -49.41 -9.11
N GLY A 322 -8.20 -49.52 -8.62
CA GLY A 322 -8.70 -50.73 -7.95
C GLY A 322 -10.14 -51.09 -8.28
N GLY A 323 -10.51 -51.15 -9.55
CA GLY A 323 -11.82 -51.65 -9.99
C GLY A 323 -11.68 -52.58 -11.20
N LYS A 324 -11.74 -53.88 -10.93
CA LYS A 324 -11.92 -54.95 -11.93
C LYS A 324 -13.29 -54.88 -12.59
#